data_AF-A0A951J4H2-F1
#
_entry.id   AF-A0A951J4H2-F1
#
_cell.length_a   1.000
_cell.length_b   1.000
_cell.length_c   1.000
_cell.angle_alpha   90.00
_cell.angle_beta   90.00
_cell.angle_gamma   90.00
#
_symmetry.space_group_name_H-M   'P 1'
#
loop_
_entity.id
_entity.type
_entity.pdbx_description
1 polymer ?
#
loop_
_entity_poly.entity_id
_entity_poly.type
_entity_poly.pdbx_seq_one_letter_code
_entity_poly.pdbx_strand_id
1 'polypeptide(L)'
;MMKRQFNSIEEINRELEILDVQRELEFHRMVQSIDDLKEGFTPFKILKNTFGTVSSLLKNSTGVQTFLVTTLLKFIFKKRA
;
A
#
# COMPACT_ATOMS: atom_id res chain seq x y z
N MET A 1 -2.10 2.30 -32.50
CA MET A 1 -0.79 2.95 -32.27
C MET A 1 -0.63 4.09 -33.25
N MET A 2 -0.45 5.32 -32.77
CA MET A 2 -0.16 6.47 -33.64
C MET A 2 1.28 6.31 -34.14
N LYS A 3 1.46 6.03 -35.43
CA LYS A 3 2.79 6.01 -36.04
C LYS A 3 3.28 7.46 -36.09
N ARG A 4 4.21 7.83 -35.22
CA ARG A 4 4.89 9.12 -35.34
C ARG A 4 5.72 9.07 -36.64
N GLN A 5 5.49 10.05 -37.50
CA GLN A 5 6.29 10.23 -38.71
C GLN A 5 7.39 11.21 -38.35
N PHE A 6 8.64 10.76 -38.45
CA PHE A 6 9.80 11.59 -38.23
C PHE A 6 10.28 12.13 -39.56
N ASN A 7 10.61 13.42 -39.59
CA ASN A 7 11.03 14.09 -40.81
C ASN A 7 12.56 14.09 -40.97
N SER A 8 13.32 13.78 -39.90
CA SER A 8 14.77 13.68 -39.94
C SER A 8 15.34 12.69 -38.89
N ILE A 9 16.59 12.26 -39.10
CA ILE A 9 17.30 11.36 -38.17
C ILE A 9 17.57 12.07 -36.83
N GLU A 10 17.81 13.37 -36.86
CA GLU A 10 18.02 14.19 -35.66
C GLU A 10 16.76 14.23 -34.80
N GLU A 11 15.57 14.20 -35.42
CA GLU A 11 14.29 14.11 -34.70
C GLU A 11 14.16 12.76 -33.99
N ILE A 12 14.56 11.67 -34.66
CA ILE A 12 14.57 10.32 -34.07
C ILE A 12 15.53 10.27 -32.87
N ASN A 13 16.73 10.81 -33.00
CA ASN A 13 17.72 10.79 -31.92
C ASN A 13 17.25 11.57 -30.68
N ARG A 14 16.61 12.73 -30.87
CA ARG A 14 16.03 13.50 -29.77
C ARG A 14 14.89 12.74 -29.09
N GLU A 15 14.03 12.06 -29.85
CA GLU A 15 12.96 11.24 -29.27
C GLU A 15 13.52 10.04 -28.50
N LEU A 16 14.58 9.40 -29.01
CA LEU A 16 15.25 8.29 -28.31
C LEU A 16 15.86 8.75 -26.98
N GLU A 17 16.50 9.93 -26.97
CA GLU A 17 17.03 10.52 -25.74
C GLU A 17 15.93 10.80 -24.71
N ILE A 18 14.79 11.33 -25.17
CA ILE A 18 13.61 11.53 -24.32
C ILE A 18 13.10 10.19 -23.75
N LEU A 19 13.03 9.15 -24.58
CA LEU A 19 12.59 7.83 -24.15
C LEU A 19 13.55 7.20 -23.14
N ASP A 20 14.86 7.38 -23.31
CA ASP A 20 15.86 6.88 -22.37
C ASP A 20 15.73 7.57 -21.01
N VAL A 21 15.56 8.89 -20.98
CA VAL A 21 15.33 9.65 -19.74
C VAL A 21 14.01 9.24 -19.08
N GLN A 22 12.93 9.05 -19.85
CA GLN A 22 11.64 8.59 -19.31
C GLN A 22 11.77 7.20 -18.67
N ARG A 23 12.44 6.27 -19.35
CA ARG A 23 12.70 4.93 -18.82
C ARG A 23 13.47 4.99 -17.50
N GLU A 24 14.51 5.83 -17.42
CA GLU A 24 15.29 5.99 -16.20
C GLU A 24 14.44 6.56 -15.05
N LEU A 25 13.61 7.58 -15.31
CA LEU A 25 12.70 8.15 -14.32
C LEU A 25 11.66 7.12 -13.84
N GLU A 26 11.10 6.34 -14.74
CA GLU A 26 10.15 5.27 -14.39
C GLU A 26 10.82 4.18 -13.55
N PHE A 27 12.05 3.79 -13.89
CA PHE A 27 12.82 2.83 -13.10
C PHE A 27 13.05 3.33 -11.67
N HIS A 28 13.49 4.58 -11.50
CA HIS A 28 13.67 5.19 -10.18
C HIS A 28 12.37 5.25 -9.37
N ARG A 29 11.25 5.62 -10.02
CA ARG A 29 9.93 5.62 -9.36
C ARG A 29 9.51 4.22 -8.91
N MET A 30 9.76 3.20 -9.73
CA MET A 30 9.45 1.82 -9.37
C MET A 30 10.27 1.37 -8.16
N VAL A 31 11.59 1.60 -8.17
CA VAL A 31 12.46 1.26 -7.03
C VAL A 31 11.99 1.97 -5.76
N GLN A 32 11.73 3.27 -5.83
CA GLN A 32 11.22 4.04 -4.70
C GLN A 32 9.88 3.48 -4.18
N SER A 33 8.96 3.12 -5.07
CA SER A 33 7.67 2.54 -4.66
C SER A 33 7.83 1.19 -3.97
N ILE A 34 8.80 0.38 -4.37
CA ILE A 34 9.09 -0.91 -3.73
C ILE A 34 9.68 -0.70 -2.33
N ASP A 35 10.58 0.27 -2.18
CA ASP A 35 11.15 0.63 -0.88
C ASP A 35 10.08 1.20 0.06
N ASP A 36 9.21 2.09 -0.42
CA ASP A 36 8.07 2.63 0.35
C ASP A 36 7.11 1.52 0.79
N LEU A 37 6.79 0.57 -0.11
CA LEU A 37 5.97 -0.59 0.23
C LEU A 37 6.68 -1.45 1.29
N LYS A 38 7.97 -1.72 1.16
CA LYS A 38 8.72 -2.49 2.16
C LYS A 38 8.68 -1.83 3.55
N GLU A 39 8.83 -0.50 3.61
CA GLU A 39 8.76 0.25 4.87
C GLU A 39 7.35 0.27 5.49
N GLY A 40 6.31 0.35 4.65
CA GLY A 40 4.90 0.34 5.05
C GLY A 40 4.36 -1.05 5.41
N PHE A 41 4.85 -2.10 4.74
CA PHE A 41 4.43 -3.49 4.92
C PHE A 41 5.27 -4.26 5.94
N THR A 42 6.12 -3.59 6.72
CA THR A 42 6.77 -4.25 7.86
C THR A 42 5.70 -4.87 8.78
N PRO A 43 5.62 -6.21 8.92
CA PRO A 43 4.52 -6.89 9.62
C PRO A 43 4.34 -6.41 11.06
N PHE A 44 5.45 -5.96 11.66
CA PHE A 44 5.49 -5.38 12.99
C PHE A 44 4.68 -4.08 13.11
N LYS A 45 4.72 -3.17 12.12
CA LYS A 45 3.95 -1.91 12.15
C LYS A 45 2.44 -2.16 11.99
N ILE A 46 2.06 -3.06 11.08
CA ILE A 46 0.66 -3.44 10.86
C ILE A 46 0.08 -4.12 12.11
N LEU A 47 0.81 -5.07 12.70
CA LEU A 47 0.37 -5.77 13.90
C LEU A 47 0.27 -4.82 15.11
N LYS A 48 1.24 -3.92 15.30
CA LYS A 48 1.21 -2.95 16.40
C LYS A 48 0.04 -1.97 16.29
N ASN A 49 -0.26 -1.47 15.08
CA ASN A 49 -1.35 -0.51 14.88
C ASN A 49 -2.73 -1.16 15.05
N THR A 50 -2.92 -2.37 14.51
CA THR A 50 -4.19 -3.11 14.62
C THR A 50 -4.45 -3.55 16.06
N PHE A 51 -3.46 -4.15 16.73
CA PHE A 51 -3.60 -4.59 18.11
C PHE A 51 -3.73 -3.41 19.09
N GLY A 52 -2.98 -2.33 18.85
CA GLY A 52 -3.08 -1.08 19.60
C GLY A 52 -4.50 -0.48 19.55
N THR A 53 -5.11 -0.45 18.36
CA THR A 53 -6.46 0.10 18.16
C THR A 53 -7.52 -0.75 18.88
N VAL A 54 -7.47 -2.08 18.75
CA VAL A 54 -8.41 -2.98 19.45
C VAL A 54 -8.26 -2.86 20.96
N SER A 55 -7.03 -2.79 21.46
CA SER A 55 -6.78 -2.65 22.90
C SER A 55 -7.24 -1.29 23.46
N SER A 56 -7.08 -0.21 22.69
CA SER A 56 -7.52 1.14 23.07
C SER A 56 -9.04 1.25 23.06
N LEU A 57 -9.70 0.69 22.05
CA LEU A 57 -11.16 0.61 21.99
C LEU A 57 -11.73 -0.16 23.19
N LEU A 58 -11.12 -1.26 23.61
CA LEU A 58 -11.54 -1.98 24.82
C LEU A 58 -11.33 -1.15 26.09
N LYS A 59 -10.19 -0.47 26.22
CA LYS A 59 -9.83 0.34 27.41
C LYS A 59 -10.68 1.59 27.61
N ASN A 60 -11.11 2.25 26.52
CA ASN A 60 -11.89 3.49 26.57
C ASN A 60 -13.40 3.27 26.49
N SER A 61 -13.85 2.01 26.43
CA SER A 61 -15.26 1.67 26.31
C SER A 61 -15.95 1.55 27.67
N THR A 62 -17.13 2.16 27.82
CA THR A 62 -17.99 1.93 28.99
C THR A 62 -18.41 0.46 29.01
N GLY A 63 -18.55 -0.16 30.19
CA GLY A 63 -18.65 -1.62 30.34
C GLY A 63 -19.60 -2.34 29.38
N VAL A 64 -20.70 -1.69 28.97
CA VAL A 64 -21.66 -2.18 27.97
C VAL A 64 -21.01 -2.51 26.62
N GLN A 65 -20.11 -1.67 26.11
CA GLN A 65 -19.41 -1.90 24.84
C GLN A 65 -18.44 -3.09 24.93
N THR A 66 -17.74 -3.25 26.06
CA THR A 66 -16.90 -4.43 26.31
C THR A 66 -17.76 -5.71 26.35
N PHE A 67 -18.94 -5.68 26.99
CA PHE A 67 -19.88 -6.80 26.97
C PHE A 67 -20.37 -7.13 25.55
N LEU A 68 -20.69 -6.13 24.73
CA LEU A 68 -21.09 -6.35 23.34
C LEU A 68 -19.97 -6.96 22.50
N VAL A 69 -18.76 -6.40 22.58
CA VAL A 69 -17.59 -6.90 21.83
C VAL A 69 -17.25 -8.33 22.26
N THR A 70 -17.20 -8.62 23.56
CA THR A 70 -16.91 -9.97 24.06
C THR A 70 -18.01 -10.97 23.70
N THR A 71 -19.28 -10.57 23.70
CA THR A 71 -20.40 -11.44 23.30
C THR A 71 -20.36 -11.74 21.80
N LEU A 72 -20.11 -10.73 20.97
CA LEU A 72 -19.95 -10.93 19.51
C LEU A 72 -18.76 -11.82 19.20
N LEU A 73 -17.61 -11.59 19.85
CA LEU A 73 -16.45 -12.47 19.73
C LEU A 73 -16.82 -13.89 20.16
N LYS A 74 -17.42 -14.08 21.34
CA LYS A 74 -17.84 -15.40 21.82
C LYS A 74 -18.83 -16.07 20.88
N PHE A 75 -19.75 -15.32 20.26
CA PHE A 75 -20.69 -15.85 19.28
C PHE A 75 -19.99 -16.31 17.99
N ILE A 76 -19.06 -15.51 17.46
CA ILE A 76 -18.26 -15.85 16.27
C ILE A 76 -17.37 -17.08 16.54
N PHE A 77 -16.69 -17.11 17.69
CA PHE A 77 -15.82 -18.22 18.08
C PHE A 77 -16.62 -19.49 18.41
N LYS A 78 -17.79 -19.37 19.07
CA LYS A 78 -18.65 -20.51 19.40
C LYS A 78 -19.34 -21.10 18.17
N LYS A 79 -19.65 -20.30 17.14
CA LYS A 79 -20.25 -20.81 15.89
C LYS A 79 -19.25 -21.63 15.05
N ARG A 80 -17.95 -21.48 15.30
CA ARG A 80 -16.87 -22.23 14.62
C ARG A 80 -16.34 -23.43 15.43
N ALA A 81 -16.91 -23.70 16.60
CA ALA A 81 -16.61 -24.87 17.43
C ALA A 81 -17.75 -25.88 17.38
#